data_AF-A0A5C2RL52-F1
#
_entry.id   AF-A0A5C2RL52-F1
#
_cell.length_a   1.000
_cell.length_b   1.000
_cell.length_c   1.000
_cell.angle_alpha   90.00
_cell.angle_beta   90.00
_cell.angle_gamma   90.00
#
_symmetry.space_group_name_H-M   'P 1'
#
loop_
_entity.id
_entity.type
_entity.pdbx_description
1 polymer ?
#
loop_
_entity_poly.entity_id
_entity_poly.type
_entity_poly.pdbx_seq_one_letter_code
_entity_poly.pdbx_strand_id
1 'polypeptide(L)'
;WTNHTLTWSLISAVEDNSDIKQALYPSPGGHPSTANGGGKAKTDHHAQLAKILFQEHEKYGAAFAPALTDAKVLAAWGMKIKNRLKGLERQTREHMTEMGTTGAGLTREDELDMARNNELTNAWCT
;
A
#
# COMPACT_ATOMS: atom_id res chain seq x y z
N TRP A 1 -8.05 8.81 5.43
CA TRP A 1 -7.36 9.02 6.72
C TRP A 1 -5.85 8.87 6.50
N THR A 2 -5.04 9.45 7.37
CA THR A 2 -3.56 9.47 7.27
C THR A 2 -2.87 8.94 8.53
N ASN A 3 -3.63 8.35 9.46
CA ASN A 3 -3.07 7.78 10.68
C ASN A 3 -2.06 6.67 10.35
N HIS A 4 -0.85 6.79 10.91
CA HIS A 4 0.27 5.89 10.64
C HIS A 4 0.02 4.48 11.18
N THR A 5 -0.43 4.35 12.43
CA THR A 5 -0.78 3.08 13.06
C THR A 5 -1.83 2.32 12.23
N LEU A 6 -2.92 2.97 11.86
CA LEU A 6 -3.98 2.36 11.04
C LEU A 6 -3.50 1.97 9.64
N THR A 7 -2.49 2.69 9.11
CA THR A 7 -1.88 2.36 7.83
C THR A 7 -1.03 1.10 7.93
N TRP A 8 -0.26 0.94 9.00
CA TRP A 8 0.48 -0.29 9.25
C TRP A 8 -0.45 -1.47 9.51
N SER A 9 -1.50 -1.30 10.31
CA SER A 9 -2.53 -2.34 10.49
C SER A 9 -3.16 -2.77 9.16
N LEU A 10 -3.38 -1.83 8.22
CA LEU A 10 -3.85 -2.15 6.88
C LEU A 10 -2.85 -3.02 6.11
N ILE A 11 -1.57 -2.63 6.12
CA ILE A 11 -0.51 -3.37 5.43
C ILE A 11 -0.38 -4.77 6.01
N SER A 12 -0.29 -4.91 7.33
CA SER A 12 -0.24 -6.21 8.01
C SER A 12 -1.47 -7.07 7.67
N ALA A 13 -2.68 -6.51 7.70
CA ALA A 13 -3.89 -7.25 7.35
C ALA A 13 -3.90 -7.77 5.90
N VAL A 14 -3.24 -7.07 4.97
CA VAL A 14 -3.04 -7.54 3.60
C VAL A 14 -1.99 -8.65 3.55
N GLU A 15 -0.89 -8.52 4.28
CA GLU A 15 0.21 -9.48 4.28
C GLU A 15 -0.14 -10.80 4.95
N ASP A 16 -0.84 -10.74 6.09
CA ASP A 16 -1.23 -11.89 6.90
C ASP A 16 -2.36 -12.72 6.24
N ASN A 17 -3.09 -12.13 5.28
CA ASN A 17 -4.18 -12.79 4.58
C ASN A 17 -3.75 -13.15 3.15
N SER A 18 -3.25 -14.37 2.97
CA SER A 18 -2.74 -14.86 1.68
C SER A 18 -3.74 -14.74 0.53
N ASP A 19 -5.03 -14.96 0.79
CA ASP A 19 -6.08 -14.86 -0.22
C ASP A 19 -6.29 -13.42 -0.68
N ILE A 20 -6.38 -12.49 0.28
CA ILE A 20 -6.50 -11.05 -0.02
C ILE A 20 -5.24 -10.55 -0.72
N LYS A 21 -4.05 -10.97 -0.25
CA LYS A 21 -2.77 -10.63 -0.87
C LYS A 21 -2.75 -11.06 -2.34
N GLN A 22 -3.08 -12.32 -2.61
CA GLN A 22 -3.11 -12.85 -3.98
C GLN A 22 -4.18 -12.17 -4.85
N ALA A 23 -5.34 -11.84 -4.27
CA ALA A 23 -6.41 -11.20 -5.03
C ALA A 23 -6.11 -9.73 -5.39
N LEU A 24 -5.50 -8.97 -4.46
CA LEU A 24 -5.19 -7.56 -4.66
C LEU A 24 -3.85 -7.36 -5.39
N TYR A 25 -2.84 -8.15 -5.02
CA TYR A 25 -1.45 -8.06 -5.46
C TYR A 25 -0.95 -9.44 -5.95
N PRO A 26 -1.55 -9.99 -7.02
CA PRO A 26 -1.14 -11.30 -7.53
C PRO A 26 0.32 -11.28 -8.00
N SER A 27 1.04 -12.36 -7.73
CA SER A 27 2.34 -12.61 -8.36
C SER A 27 2.22 -12.64 -9.90
N PRO A 28 3.28 -12.31 -10.64
CA PRO A 28 3.29 -12.42 -12.10
C PRO A 28 2.80 -13.80 -12.57
N GLY A 29 1.79 -13.84 -13.45
CA GLY A 29 1.15 -15.06 -13.93
C GLY A 29 0.04 -15.64 -13.04
N GLY A 30 -0.12 -15.17 -11.81
CA GLY A 30 -1.12 -15.66 -10.84
C GLY A 30 -2.46 -14.93 -10.91
N HIS A 31 -2.98 -14.61 -12.10
CA HIS A 31 -4.27 -13.94 -12.19
C HIS A 31 -5.38 -14.94 -11.79
N PRO A 32 -6.11 -14.74 -10.68
CA PRO A 32 -7.20 -15.62 -10.32
C PRO A 32 -8.24 -15.55 -11.44
N SER A 33 -8.45 -16.67 -12.15
CA SER A 33 -9.33 -16.75 -13.30
C SER A 33 -10.76 -16.37 -12.89
N THR A 34 -11.27 -15.26 -13.42
CA THR A 34 -12.67 -14.86 -13.29
C THR A 34 -13.59 -15.60 -14.28
N ALA A 35 -12.99 -16.30 -15.26
CA ALA A 35 -13.71 -16.94 -16.36
C ALA A 35 -14.55 -18.16 -15.94
N ASN A 36 -14.20 -18.84 -14.84
CA ASN A 36 -14.92 -20.00 -14.31
C ASN A 36 -15.70 -19.71 -13.00
N GLY A 37 -16.11 -18.46 -12.79
CA GLY A 37 -17.06 -18.11 -11.71
C GLY A 37 -16.51 -18.14 -10.27
N GLY A 38 -15.19 -18.23 -10.06
CA GLY A 38 -14.60 -18.50 -8.74
C GLY A 38 -13.96 -17.32 -7.99
N GLY A 39 -13.78 -16.15 -8.60
CA GLY A 39 -13.09 -15.03 -7.94
C GLY A 39 -14.04 -14.05 -7.30
N LYS A 40 -14.03 -13.91 -5.97
CA LYS A 40 -14.63 -12.73 -5.29
C LYS A 40 -14.10 -11.46 -5.95
N ALA A 41 -14.96 -10.47 -6.15
CA ALA A 41 -14.53 -9.24 -6.78
C ALA A 41 -13.50 -8.53 -5.88
N LYS A 42 -12.56 -7.78 -6.44
CA LYS A 42 -11.61 -6.97 -5.64
C LYS A 42 -12.33 -6.07 -4.62
N THR A 43 -13.55 -5.62 -4.94
CA THR A 43 -14.43 -4.87 -4.04
C THR A 43 -14.77 -5.64 -2.76
N ASP A 44 -14.96 -6.95 -2.85
CA ASP A 44 -15.31 -7.80 -1.72
C ASP A 44 -14.10 -7.99 -0.80
N HIS A 45 -12.91 -8.11 -1.36
CA HIS A 45 -11.67 -8.15 -0.58
C HIS A 45 -11.40 -6.82 0.15
N HIS A 46 -11.72 -5.68 -0.47
CA HIS A 46 -11.65 -4.39 0.25
C HIS A 46 -12.68 -4.30 1.37
N ALA A 47 -13.89 -4.83 1.18
CA ALA A 47 -14.90 -4.90 2.25
C ALA A 47 -14.46 -5.85 3.38
N GLN A 48 -13.81 -6.97 3.05
CA GLN A 48 -13.23 -7.90 4.01
C GLN A 48 -12.13 -7.23 4.84
N LEU A 49 -11.21 -6.49 4.21
CA LEU A 49 -10.21 -5.70 4.91
C LEU A 49 -10.84 -4.64 5.82
N ALA A 50 -11.94 -4.00 5.40
CA ALA A 50 -12.64 -3.05 6.24
C ALA A 50 -13.19 -3.70 7.52
N LYS A 51 -13.72 -4.94 7.43
CA LYS A 51 -14.16 -5.71 8.61
C LYS A 51 -12.99 -6.00 9.54
N ILE A 52 -11.89 -6.54 9.01
CA ILE A 52 -10.68 -6.87 9.78
C ILE A 52 -10.15 -5.63 10.52
N LEU A 53 -10.12 -4.47 9.85
CA LEU A 53 -9.53 -3.26 10.41
C LEU A 53 -10.43 -2.52 11.41
N PHE A 54 -11.74 -2.52 11.17
CA PHE A 54 -12.63 -1.58 11.87
C PHE A 54 -13.61 -2.23 12.81
N GLN A 55 -13.94 -3.52 12.66
CA GLN A 55 -14.99 -4.15 13.46
C GLN A 55 -14.69 -4.09 14.97
N GLU A 56 -13.46 -4.36 15.37
CA GLU A 56 -13.03 -4.39 16.78
C GLU A 56 -12.15 -3.18 17.15
N HIS A 57 -12.11 -2.15 16.29
CA HIS A 57 -11.24 -1.01 16.50
C HIS A 57 -11.82 -0.08 17.56
N GLU A 58 -11.02 0.28 18.58
CA GLU A 58 -11.47 1.10 19.72
C GLU A 58 -12.18 2.40 19.32
N LYS A 59 -11.59 3.15 18.39
CA LYS A 59 -12.14 4.43 17.89
C LYS A 59 -13.21 4.29 16.81
N TYR A 60 -13.08 3.32 15.91
CA TYR A 60 -13.88 3.27 14.68
C TYR A 60 -14.95 2.17 14.69
N GLY A 61 -14.91 1.24 15.64
CA GLY A 61 -15.84 0.11 15.76
C GLY A 61 -17.29 0.54 15.87
N ALA A 62 -17.59 1.52 16.72
CA ALA A 62 -18.95 2.06 16.84
C ALA A 62 -19.46 2.68 15.52
N ALA A 63 -18.59 3.40 14.79
CA ALA A 63 -18.94 3.99 13.50
C ALA A 63 -19.01 2.94 12.38
N PHE A 64 -18.32 1.81 12.53
CA PHE A 64 -18.32 0.70 11.58
C PHE A 64 -19.48 -0.27 11.80
N ALA A 65 -20.03 -0.37 13.01
CA ALA A 65 -21.10 -1.32 13.34
C ALA A 65 -22.26 -1.38 12.32
N PRO A 66 -22.76 -0.27 11.74
CA PRO A 66 -23.81 -0.32 10.71
C PRO A 66 -23.39 -1.05 9.42
N ALA A 67 -22.09 -1.11 9.11
CA ALA A 67 -21.54 -1.84 7.97
C ALA A 67 -21.68 -3.37 8.11
N LEU A 68 -21.96 -3.89 9.30
CA LEU A 68 -22.17 -5.32 9.52
C LEU A 68 -23.54 -5.78 9.02
N THR A 69 -24.52 -4.87 8.97
CA THR A 69 -25.90 -5.16 8.57
C THR A 69 -26.28 -4.50 7.25
N ASP A 70 -25.67 -3.37 6.88
CA ASP A 70 -25.92 -2.66 5.62
C ASP A 70 -24.77 -2.83 4.62
N ALA A 71 -25.05 -3.54 3.52
CA ALA A 71 -24.09 -3.79 2.45
C ALA A 71 -23.63 -2.51 1.72
N LYS A 72 -24.47 -1.48 1.62
CA LYS A 72 -24.09 -0.19 1.00
C LYS A 72 -23.10 0.55 1.89
N VAL A 73 -23.35 0.54 3.20
CA VAL A 73 -22.42 1.13 4.18
C VAL A 73 -21.09 0.38 4.14
N LEU A 74 -21.11 -0.96 4.11
CA LEU A 74 -19.90 -1.77 3.96
C LEU A 74 -19.13 -1.47 2.69
N ALA A 75 -19.81 -1.34 1.55
CA ALA A 75 -19.18 -0.96 0.29
C ALA A 75 -18.51 0.42 0.37
N ALA A 76 -19.14 1.39 1.06
CA ALA A 76 -18.55 2.70 1.28
C ALA A 76 -17.26 2.62 2.12
N TRP A 77 -17.23 1.75 3.15
CA TRP A 77 -16.02 1.48 3.93
C TRP A 77 -14.93 0.77 3.11
N GLY A 78 -15.30 -0.21 2.29
CA GLY A 78 -14.40 -0.86 1.33
C GLY A 78 -13.79 0.15 0.35
N MET A 79 -14.57 1.14 -0.11
CA MET A 79 -14.04 2.22 -0.96
C MET A 79 -12.99 3.06 -0.24
N LYS A 80 -13.14 3.31 1.08
CA LYS A 80 -12.11 4.02 1.86
C LYS A 80 -10.80 3.22 1.93
N ILE A 81 -10.88 1.90 2.11
CA ILE A 81 -9.71 1.00 2.05
C ILE A 81 -9.02 1.09 0.69
N LYS A 82 -9.78 0.90 -0.40
CA LYS A 82 -9.27 1.00 -1.77
C LYS A 82 -8.54 2.32 -2.03
N ASN A 83 -9.15 3.43 -1.63
CA ASN A 83 -8.56 4.76 -1.84
C ASN A 83 -7.26 4.95 -1.04
N ARG A 84 -7.16 4.37 0.17
CA ARG A 84 -5.92 4.41 0.95
C ARG A 84 -4.82 3.58 0.29
N LEU A 85 -5.11 2.35 -0.15
CA LEU A 85 -4.16 1.49 -0.85
C LEU A 85 -3.63 2.17 -2.13
N LYS A 86 -4.53 2.73 -2.95
CA LYS A 86 -4.14 3.49 -4.15
C LYS A 86 -3.23 4.68 -3.82
N GLY A 87 -3.47 5.34 -2.68
CA GLY A 87 -2.61 6.41 -2.19
C GLY A 87 -1.20 5.93 -1.84
N LEU A 88 -1.09 4.77 -1.17
CA LEU A 88 0.20 4.16 -0.82
C LEU A 88 0.94 3.70 -2.08
N GLU A 89 0.27 3.03 -3.00
CA GLU A 89 0.84 2.61 -4.28
C GLU A 89 1.41 3.79 -5.06
N ARG A 90 0.70 4.91 -5.08
CA ARG A 90 1.18 6.14 -5.72
C ARG A 90 2.45 6.66 -5.03
N GLN A 91 2.45 6.78 -3.71
CA GLN A 91 3.62 7.23 -2.94
C GLN A 91 4.82 6.31 -3.17
N THR A 92 4.62 4.99 -3.15
CA THR A 92 5.68 4.03 -3.46
C THR A 92 6.23 4.23 -4.86
N ARG A 93 5.38 4.41 -5.88
CA ARG A 93 5.85 4.65 -7.26
C ARG A 93 6.60 5.98 -7.40
N GLU A 94 6.12 7.04 -6.75
CA GLU A 94 6.79 8.34 -6.71
C GLU A 94 8.18 8.21 -6.10
N HIS A 95 8.30 7.57 -4.93
CA HIS A 95 9.60 7.30 -4.31
C HIS A 95 10.48 6.36 -5.14
N MET A 96 9.93 5.33 -5.80
CA MET A 96 10.70 4.48 -6.71
C MET A 96 11.22 5.25 -7.92
N THR A 97 10.46 6.21 -8.42
CA THR A 97 10.88 7.07 -9.54
C THR A 97 11.96 8.02 -9.06
N GLU A 98 11.76 8.69 -7.93
CA GLU A 98 12.74 9.57 -7.31
C GLU A 98 14.04 8.82 -7.03
N MET A 99 14.00 7.67 -6.32
CA MET A 99 15.17 6.83 -6.05
C MET A 99 15.78 6.24 -7.33
N GLY A 100 15.01 5.93 -8.36
CA GLY A 100 15.55 5.50 -9.66
C GLY A 100 16.25 6.64 -10.41
N THR A 101 15.83 7.89 -10.15
CA THR A 101 16.47 9.11 -10.67
C THR A 101 17.71 9.45 -9.84
N THR A 102 17.65 9.32 -8.51
CA THR A 102 18.79 9.44 -7.58
C THR A 102 19.77 8.26 -7.73
N GLY A 103 19.30 7.14 -8.25
CA GLY A 103 20.04 5.93 -8.59
C GLY A 103 20.59 5.93 -10.02
N ALA A 104 20.47 7.05 -10.75
CA ALA A 104 21.47 7.38 -11.75
C ALA A 104 22.78 7.59 -11.00
N GLY A 105 23.44 6.47 -10.67
CA GLY A 105 24.72 6.45 -9.98
C GLY A 105 25.71 7.34 -10.72
N LEU A 106 26.71 7.80 -9.99
CA LEU A 106 27.82 8.59 -10.49
C LEU A 106 28.26 8.03 -11.84
N THR A 107 27.97 8.76 -12.91
CA THR A 107 28.07 8.22 -14.27
C THR A 107 29.52 8.22 -14.75
N ARG A 108 30.40 8.84 -13.97
CA ARG A 108 31.80 9.07 -14.29
C ARG A 108 32.65 8.96 -13.04
N GLU A 109 33.87 8.47 -13.24
CA GLU A 109 34.86 8.21 -12.18
C GLU A 109 35.34 9.49 -11.50
N ASP A 110 35.23 10.65 -12.16
CA ASP A 110 35.60 11.98 -11.63
C ASP A 110 34.61 12.55 -10.60
N GLU A 111 33.41 11.98 -10.49
CA GLU A 111 32.42 12.34 -9.47
C GLU A 111 32.67 11.61 -8.14
N LEU A 112 33.55 10.59 -8.13
CA LEU A 112 34.00 9.83 -6.96
C LEU A 112 35.32 10.35 -6.36
N ASP A 113 35.91 11.41 -6.93
CA ASP A 113 37.18 11.95 -6.48
C ASP A 113 37.02 12.72 -5.15
N MET A 114 37.26 12.00 -4.05
CA MET A 114 37.24 12.50 -2.66
C MET A 114 38.30 13.57 -2.38
N ALA A 115 39.25 13.80 -3.29
CA ALA A 115 40.23 14.89 -3.17
C ALA A 115 39.69 16.23 -3.69
N ARG A 116 38.53 16.25 -4.36
CA ARG A 116 37.89 17.46 -4.88
C ARG A 116 36.80 17.94 -3.93
N ASN A 117 36.73 19.26 -3.75
CA ASN A 117 35.65 19.91 -3.01
C ASN A 117 34.43 20.05 -3.92
N ASN A 118 33.63 18.98 -4.03
CA ASN A 118 32.38 18.97 -4.76
C ASN A 118 31.19 18.83 -3.78
N GLU A 119 29.97 19.07 -4.25
CA GLU A 119 28.77 19.04 -3.40
C GLU A 119 28.53 17.68 -2.74
N LEU A 120 29.00 16.58 -3.34
CA LEU A 120 28.92 15.24 -2.77
C LEU A 120 29.93 15.04 -1.64
N THR A 121 31.20 15.43 -1.79
CA THR A 121 32.21 15.27 -0.72
C THR A 121 31.85 16.07 0.53
N ASN A 122 31.21 17.23 0.38
CA ASN A 122 30.75 18.04 1.52
C ASN A 122 29.56 17.43 2.27
N ALA A 123 28.73 16.62 1.62
CA ALA A 123 27.57 15.99 2.26
C ALA A 123 27.98 14.84 3.23
N TRP A 124 29.17 14.26 3.05
CA TRP A 124 29.66 13.11 3.82
C TRP A 124 30.80 13.44 4.81
N CYS A 125 31.35 14.66 4.78
CA CYS A 125 32.44 15.09 5.67
C CYS A 125 31.98 15.86 6.92
N THR A 126 30.69 15.79 7.28
CA THR A 126 30.15 16.41 8.51
C THR A 126 30.23 15.48 9.72
#